data_AF-A0A0D7X2X2-F1
#
_entry.id   AF-A0A0D7X2X2-F1
#
_cell.length_a   1.000
_cell.length_b   1.000
_cell.length_c   1.000
_cell.angle_alpha   90.00
_cell.angle_beta   90.00
_cell.angle_gamma   90.00
#
_symmetry.space_group_name_H-M   'P 1'
#
loop_
_entity.id
_entity.type
_entity.pdbx_description
1 polymer ?
#
loop_
_entity_poly.entity_id
_entity_poly.type
_entity_poly.pdbx_seq_one_letter_code
_entity_poly.pdbx_strand_id
1 'polypeptide(L)'
;MKKILDNKNKAPLPSEEDAGLIKTCVLLTLVLDVLERDIRILNASALKMPDLYVRSLTGVQQRVAVQLAETKARMKRQGVKIYKETRNHEGVEVLYVCRGYQKRFFMLSSFARSEVRRELGHYLGIDVTQSHSTV
;
A
#
# COMPACT_ATOMS: atom_id res chain seq x y z
N MET A 1 6.90 -25.72 -46.31
CA MET A 1 7.62 -25.82 -45.02
C MET A 1 7.63 -24.45 -44.36
N LYS A 2 6.80 -24.22 -43.34
CA LYS A 2 6.68 -22.94 -42.64
C LYS A 2 7.51 -23.04 -41.36
N LYS A 3 8.72 -22.47 -41.34
CA LYS A 3 9.52 -22.36 -40.11
C LYS A 3 8.78 -21.41 -39.16
N ILE A 4 8.16 -21.98 -38.14
CA ILE A 4 7.67 -21.26 -36.97
C ILE A 4 8.94 -20.87 -36.21
N LEU A 5 9.27 -19.58 -36.25
CA LEU A 5 10.33 -19.02 -35.43
C LEU A 5 9.79 -18.89 -34.01
N ASP A 6 10.09 -19.89 -33.17
CA ASP A 6 9.89 -19.84 -31.72
C ASP A 6 10.75 -18.71 -31.13
N ASN A 7 10.16 -17.52 -31.05
CA ASN A 7 10.76 -16.36 -30.40
C ASN A 7 10.68 -16.51 -28.88
N LYS A 8 11.62 -17.27 -28.29
CA LYS A 8 11.78 -17.53 -26.85
C LYS A 8 12.36 -16.33 -26.06
N ASN A 9 11.92 -15.09 -26.33
CA ASN A 9 12.46 -13.93 -25.59
C ASN A 9 11.47 -12.80 -25.30
N LYS A 10 10.16 -13.09 -25.19
CA LYS A 10 9.20 -12.11 -24.67
C LYS A 10 9.13 -12.24 -23.16
N ALA A 11 9.33 -11.12 -22.46
CA ALA A 11 9.12 -11.05 -21.02
C ALA A 11 7.70 -11.54 -20.68
N PRO A 12 7.50 -12.25 -19.55
CA PRO A 12 6.19 -12.77 -19.20
C PRO A 12 5.17 -11.65 -19.11
N LEU A 13 3.95 -11.92 -19.57
CA LEU A 13 2.83 -10.99 -19.47
C LEU A 13 2.59 -10.61 -18.00
N PRO A 14 2.24 -9.35 -17.70
CA PRO A 14 2.02 -8.94 -16.31
C PRO A 14 0.84 -9.71 -15.69
N SER A 15 1.08 -10.34 -14.54
CA SER A 15 0.12 -11.19 -13.83
C SER A 15 -0.71 -10.41 -12.80
N GLU A 16 -1.69 -11.07 -12.18
CA GLU A 16 -2.42 -10.53 -11.02
C GLU A 16 -1.50 -10.30 -9.82
N GLU A 17 -0.45 -11.09 -9.67
CA GLU A 17 0.54 -10.92 -8.59
C GLU A 17 1.28 -9.58 -8.71
N ASP A 18 1.63 -9.17 -9.93
CA ASP A 18 2.30 -7.88 -10.17
C ASP A 18 1.36 -6.71 -9.78
N ALA A 19 0.07 -6.83 -10.09
CA ALA A 19 -0.94 -5.85 -9.68
C ALA A 19 -1.16 -5.87 -8.15
N GLY A 20 -1.08 -7.06 -7.54
CA GLY A 20 -1.11 -7.24 -6.09
C GLY A 20 0.01 -6.50 -5.39
N LEU A 21 1.24 -6.53 -5.93
CA LEU A 21 2.35 -5.76 -5.38
C LEU A 21 2.13 -4.25 -5.42
N ILE A 22 1.54 -3.74 -6.51
CA ILE A 22 1.17 -2.31 -6.61
C ILE A 22 0.13 -1.97 -5.54
N LYS A 23 -0.92 -2.79 -5.40
CA LYS A 23 -1.95 -2.61 -4.36
C LYS A 23 -1.31 -2.55 -2.97
N THR A 24 -0.46 -3.52 -2.62
CA THR A 24 0.22 -3.57 -1.32
C THR A 24 1.13 -2.36 -1.10
N CYS A 25 1.91 -1.95 -2.11
CA CYS A 25 2.79 -0.78 -2.00
C CYS A 25 1.99 0.51 -1.73
N VAL A 26 0.90 0.72 -2.48
CA VAL A 26 0.01 1.88 -2.30
C VAL A 26 -0.61 1.85 -0.90
N LEU A 27 -1.18 0.72 -0.49
CA LEU A 27 -1.83 0.58 0.80
C LEU A 27 -0.88 0.86 1.97
N LEU A 28 0.31 0.26 1.97
CA LEU A 28 1.31 0.50 3.01
C LEU A 28 1.76 1.96 3.07
N THR A 29 1.87 2.63 1.92
CA THR A 29 2.19 4.06 1.89
C THR A 29 1.07 4.88 2.55
N LEU A 30 -0.19 4.58 2.24
CA LEU A 30 -1.33 5.25 2.87
C LEU A 30 -1.40 5.00 4.38
N VAL A 31 -1.08 3.79 4.84
CA VAL A 31 -1.01 3.47 6.27
C VAL A 31 0.07 4.32 6.97
N LEU A 32 1.24 4.49 6.36
CA LEU A 32 2.29 5.35 6.90
C LEU A 32 1.86 6.82 6.98
N ASP A 33 1.17 7.34 5.97
CA ASP A 33 0.69 8.73 5.96
C ASP A 33 -0.33 8.97 7.10
N VAL A 34 -1.21 7.99 7.35
CA VAL A 34 -2.16 8.06 8.46
C VAL A 34 -1.45 8.01 9.80
N LEU A 35 -0.51 7.07 9.99
CA LEU A 35 0.28 6.97 11.22
C LEU A 35 1.07 8.25 11.49
N GLU A 36 1.69 8.85 10.48
CA GLU A 36 2.42 10.11 10.63
C GLU A 36 1.49 11.26 11.04
N ARG A 37 0.29 11.33 10.47
CA ARG A 37 -0.71 12.32 10.86
C ARG A 37 -1.18 12.09 12.31
N ASP A 38 -1.53 10.87 12.67
CA ASP A 38 -2.05 10.54 14.00
C ASP A 38 -1.00 10.76 15.10
N ILE A 39 0.25 10.36 14.84
CA ILE A 39 1.38 10.63 15.75
C ILE A 39 1.56 12.14 15.96
N ARG A 40 1.48 12.96 14.89
CA ARG A 40 1.57 14.42 15.02
C ARG A 40 0.42 15.00 15.85
N ILE A 41 -0.81 14.53 15.63
CA ILE A 41 -1.99 14.96 16.39
C ILE A 41 -1.85 14.59 17.86
N LEU A 42 -1.44 13.35 18.17
CA LEU A 42 -1.26 12.88 19.54
C LEU A 42 -0.17 13.66 20.28
N ASN A 43 0.96 13.95 19.62
CA ASN A 43 2.01 14.78 20.19
C ASN A 43 1.55 16.20 20.53
N ALA A 44 0.62 16.76 19.76
CA ALA A 44 0.06 18.09 20.00
C ALA A 44 -1.14 18.10 20.95
N SER A 45 -1.63 16.93 21.38
CA SER A 45 -2.84 16.80 22.19
C SER A 45 -2.56 17.00 23.68
N ALA A 46 -3.54 17.54 24.41
CA ALA A 46 -3.49 17.71 25.87
C ALA A 46 -3.81 16.42 26.65
N LEU A 47 -3.43 15.26 26.12
CA LEU A 47 -3.62 13.97 26.80
C LEU A 47 -2.70 13.87 28.02
N LYS A 48 -3.08 13.03 29.00
CA LYS A 48 -2.29 12.82 30.22
C LYS A 48 -0.97 12.09 29.96
N MET A 49 -0.92 11.22 28.93
CA MET A 49 0.22 10.36 28.61
C MET A 49 0.37 10.20 27.07
N PRO A 50 0.59 11.28 26.31
CA PRO A 50 0.68 11.23 24.85
C PRO A 50 1.87 10.38 24.36
N ASP A 51 2.96 10.36 25.12
CA ASP A 51 4.18 9.62 24.84
C ASP A 51 3.93 8.10 24.70
N LEU A 52 3.08 7.53 25.55
CA LEU A 52 2.75 6.10 25.52
C LEU A 52 2.04 5.73 24.21
N TYR A 53 1.05 6.52 23.81
CA TYR A 53 0.30 6.29 22.57
C TYR A 53 1.18 6.50 21.34
N VAL A 54 1.99 7.57 21.34
CA VAL A 54 2.95 7.86 20.27
C VAL A 54 3.95 6.72 20.13
N ARG A 55 4.48 6.17 21.22
CA ARG A 55 5.41 5.04 21.19
C ARG A 55 4.76 3.79 20.59
N SER A 56 3.50 3.51 20.90
CA SER A 56 2.74 2.41 20.31
C SER A 56 2.62 2.57 18.79
N LEU A 57 2.15 3.73 18.31
CA LEU A 57 1.99 3.99 16.87
C LEU A 57 3.34 4.04 16.14
N THR A 58 4.40 4.55 16.77
CA THR A 58 5.76 4.55 16.20
C THR A 58 6.26 3.12 15.97
N GLY A 59 5.98 2.21 16.90
CA GLY A 59 6.32 0.80 16.73
C GLY A 59 5.58 0.15 15.55
N VAL A 60 4.31 0.52 15.33
CA VAL A 60 3.56 0.09 14.14
C VAL A 60 4.18 0.70 12.88
N GLN A 61 4.45 1.99 12.87
CA GLN A 61 5.04 2.72 11.74
C GLN A 61 6.35 2.09 11.27
N GLN A 62 7.21 1.69 12.20
CA GLN A 62 8.47 1.00 11.89
C GLN A 62 8.23 -0.34 11.18
N ARG A 63 7.29 -1.17 11.67
CA ARG A 63 6.97 -2.46 11.03
C ARG A 63 6.40 -2.28 9.62
N VAL A 64 5.48 -1.32 9.45
CA VAL A 64 4.90 -0.98 8.14
C VAL A 64 5.98 -0.50 7.18
N ALA A 65 6.93 0.32 7.65
CA ALA A 65 8.04 0.82 6.84
C ALA A 65 8.96 -0.30 6.35
N VAL A 66 9.26 -1.28 7.22
CA VAL A 66 10.00 -2.49 6.83
C VAL A 66 9.25 -3.27 5.76
N GLN A 67 7.96 -3.55 5.96
CA GLN A 67 7.15 -4.26 4.97
C GLN A 67 7.07 -3.50 3.63
N LEU A 68 7.00 -2.17 3.66
CA LEU A 68 7.02 -1.35 2.45
C LEU A 68 8.36 -1.46 1.72
N ALA A 69 9.49 -1.43 2.43
CA ALA A 69 10.81 -1.61 1.84
C ALA A 69 10.95 -3.00 1.18
N GLU A 70 10.49 -4.05 1.86
CA GLU A 70 10.46 -5.41 1.32
C GLU A 70 9.57 -5.52 0.07
N THR A 71 8.40 -4.87 0.10
CA THR A 71 7.47 -4.81 -1.04
C THR A 71 8.12 -4.12 -2.24
N LYS A 72 8.76 -2.96 -2.03
CA LYS A 72 9.50 -2.24 -3.09
C LYS A 72 10.67 -3.07 -3.63
N ALA A 73 11.37 -3.82 -2.77
CA ALA A 73 12.43 -4.74 -3.20
C ALA A 73 11.88 -5.90 -4.05
N ARG A 74 10.72 -6.46 -3.69
CA ARG A 74 10.00 -7.47 -4.50
C ARG A 74 9.57 -6.90 -5.85
N MET A 75 9.00 -5.70 -5.88
CA MET A 75 8.62 -5.03 -7.13
C MET A 75 9.82 -4.88 -8.06
N LYS A 76 10.96 -4.42 -7.54
CA LYS A 76 12.21 -4.30 -8.32
C LYS A 76 12.64 -5.65 -8.90
N ARG A 77 12.60 -6.73 -8.10
CA ARG A 77 12.95 -8.09 -8.55
C ARG A 77 12.00 -8.62 -9.64
N GLN A 78 10.72 -8.25 -9.60
CA GLN A 78 9.71 -8.65 -10.58
C GLN A 78 9.61 -7.71 -11.80
N GLY A 79 10.48 -6.69 -11.88
CA GLY A 79 10.48 -5.74 -13.00
C GLY A 79 9.28 -4.80 -13.00
N VAL A 80 8.70 -4.54 -11.82
CA VAL A 80 7.58 -3.62 -11.59
C VAL A 80 8.12 -2.27 -11.10
N LYS A 81 7.79 -1.19 -11.79
CA LYS A 81 8.20 0.17 -11.45
C LYS A 81 7.03 1.15 -11.57
N ILE A 82 6.72 1.82 -10.47
CA ILE A 82 5.83 2.99 -10.46
C ILE A 82 6.59 4.19 -11.01
N TYR A 83 5.98 4.92 -11.94
CA TYR A 83 6.57 6.15 -12.48
C TYR A 83 5.69 7.38 -12.27
N LYS A 84 4.40 7.20 -11.98
CA LYS A 84 3.50 8.29 -11.59
C LYS A 84 2.48 7.79 -10.58
N GLU A 85 2.24 8.61 -9.57
CA GLU A 85 1.17 8.44 -8.60
C GLU A 85 0.40 9.75 -8.50
N THR A 86 -0.92 9.68 -8.60
CA THR A 86 -1.82 10.82 -8.48
C THR A 86 -2.83 10.50 -7.38
N ARG A 87 -2.95 11.38 -6.38
CA ARG A 87 -3.93 11.24 -5.29
C ARG A 87 -4.93 12.39 -5.35
N ASN A 88 -6.20 12.06 -5.26
CA ASN A 88 -7.27 13.04 -5.21
C ASN A 88 -8.40 12.56 -4.27
N HIS A 89 -9.51 13.30 -4.23
CA HIS A 89 -10.66 12.95 -3.39
C HIS A 89 -11.37 11.66 -3.84
N GLU A 90 -11.29 11.31 -5.11
CA GLU A 90 -11.87 10.08 -5.66
C GLU A 90 -11.05 8.84 -5.30
N GLY A 91 -9.72 8.96 -5.24
CA GLY A 91 -8.85 7.83 -4.98
C GLY A 91 -7.37 8.06 -5.26
N VAL A 92 -6.66 6.93 -5.38
CA VAL A 92 -5.24 6.86 -5.72
C VAL A 92 -5.08 6.17 -7.07
N GLU A 93 -4.54 6.91 -8.03
CA GLU A 93 -4.12 6.40 -9.33
C GLU A 93 -2.62 6.16 -9.35
N VAL A 94 -2.22 5.00 -9.86
CA VAL A 94 -0.81 4.66 -10.08
C VAL A 94 -0.62 4.23 -11.53
N LEU A 95 0.34 4.87 -12.20
CA LEU A 95 0.85 4.41 -13.47
C LEU A 95 2.18 3.70 -13.25
N TYR A 96 2.27 2.48 -13.77
CA TYR A 96 3.44 1.62 -13.58
C TYR A 96 3.80 0.88 -14.86
N VAL A 97 5.05 0.45 -14.92
CA VAL A 97 5.55 -0.46 -15.94
C VAL A 97 5.84 -1.79 -15.28
N CYS A 98 5.35 -2.88 -15.85
CA CYS A 98 5.77 -4.23 -15.53
C CYS A 98 6.46 -4.82 -16.76
N ARG A 99 7.78 -5.05 -16.69
CA ARG A 99 8.54 -5.76 -17.73
C ARG A 99 8.34 -5.20 -19.16
N GLY A 100 8.23 -3.88 -19.27
CA GLY A 100 7.99 -3.15 -20.53
C GLY A 100 6.52 -2.84 -20.85
N TYR A 101 5.57 -3.43 -20.12
CA TYR A 101 4.14 -3.17 -20.29
C TYR A 101 3.68 -2.03 -19.38
N GLN A 102 3.10 -0.99 -19.97
CA GLN A 102 2.45 0.08 -19.22
C GLN A 102 1.08 -0.39 -18.72
N LYS A 103 0.81 -0.16 -17.44
CA LYS A 103 -0.48 -0.42 -16.81
C LYS A 103 -0.88 0.71 -15.87
N ARG A 104 -2.17 0.76 -15.57
CA ARG A 104 -2.81 1.67 -14.62
C ARG A 104 -3.42 0.86 -13.50
N PHE A 105 -3.26 1.33 -12.28
CA PHE A 105 -3.94 0.86 -11.09
C PHE A 105 -4.72 2.02 -10.49
N PHE A 106 -5.93 1.75 -10.00
CA PHE A 106 -6.75 2.75 -9.34
C PHE A 106 -7.39 2.15 -8.10
N MET A 107 -7.39 2.92 -7.01
CA MET A 107 -8.00 2.55 -5.74
C MET A 107 -8.93 3.67 -5.28
N LEU A 108 -10.23 3.37 -5.16
CA LEU A 108 -11.23 4.31 -4.65
C LEU A 108 -10.88 4.75 -3.23
N SER A 109 -11.12 6.03 -2.90
CA SER A 109 -10.81 6.59 -1.59
C SER A 109 -11.62 5.96 -0.45
N SER A 110 -12.87 5.54 -0.70
CA SER A 110 -13.68 4.76 0.24
C SER A 110 -13.04 3.42 0.56
N PHE A 111 -12.63 2.68 -0.48
CA PHE A 111 -11.98 1.39 -0.34
C PHE A 111 -10.59 1.51 0.31
N ALA A 112 -9.81 2.52 -0.08
CA ALA A 112 -8.52 2.80 0.55
C ALA A 112 -8.67 3.05 2.05
N ARG A 113 -9.66 3.84 2.47
CA ARG A 113 -9.95 4.08 3.90
C ARG A 113 -10.33 2.80 4.63
N SER A 114 -11.16 1.93 4.05
CA SER A 114 -11.51 0.66 4.69
C SER A 114 -10.32 -0.28 4.81
N GLU A 115 -9.50 -0.39 3.77
CA GLU A 115 -8.29 -1.24 3.80
C GLU A 115 -7.27 -0.69 4.81
N VAL A 116 -7.02 0.62 4.84
CA VAL A 116 -6.11 1.24 5.83
C VAL A 116 -6.58 0.95 7.26
N ARG A 117 -7.89 1.08 7.52
CA ARG A 117 -8.44 0.76 8.84
C ARG A 117 -8.22 -0.71 9.20
N ARG A 118 -8.45 -1.63 8.25
CA ARG A 118 -8.23 -3.07 8.45
C ARG A 118 -6.76 -3.37 8.75
N GLU A 119 -5.83 -2.80 7.97
CA GLU A 119 -4.39 -2.99 8.18
C GLU A 119 -3.94 -2.43 9.53
N LEU A 120 -4.37 -1.21 9.89
CA LEU A 120 -4.06 -0.64 11.21
C LEU A 120 -4.58 -1.52 12.35
N GLY A 121 -5.81 -2.03 12.23
CA GLY A 121 -6.36 -2.99 13.18
C GLY A 121 -5.51 -4.24 13.31
N HIS A 122 -5.12 -4.85 12.19
CA HIS A 122 -4.22 -6.01 12.18
C HIS A 122 -2.91 -5.71 12.91
N TYR A 123 -2.27 -4.58 12.62
CA TYR A 123 -1.01 -4.17 13.24
C TYR A 123 -1.11 -3.86 14.73
N LEU A 124 -2.29 -3.41 15.18
CA LEU A 124 -2.60 -3.09 16.57
C LEU A 124 -3.19 -4.28 17.34
N GLY A 125 -3.48 -5.40 16.68
CA GLY A 125 -4.18 -6.53 17.28
C GLY A 125 -5.66 -6.25 17.61
N ILE A 126 -6.28 -5.30 16.90
CA ILE A 126 -7.68 -4.92 17.07
C ILE A 126 -8.51 -5.57 15.97
N ASP A 127 -9.57 -6.27 16.36
CA ASP A 127 -10.54 -6.79 15.40
C ASP A 127 -11.46 -5.67 14.92
N VAL A 128 -11.29 -5.27 13.66
CA VAL A 128 -12.07 -4.21 13.01
C VAL A 128 -13.25 -4.77 12.20
N THR A 129 -13.46 -6.09 12.20
CA THR A 129 -14.59 -6.70 11.49
C THR A 129 -15.93 -6.37 12.15
N GLN A 130 -15.93 -5.87 13.39
CA GLN A 130 -17.09 -5.33 14.05
C GLN A 130 -17.24 -3.83 13.76
N SER A 131 -17.66 -3.49 12.53
CA SER A 131 -18.29 -2.20 12.30
C SER A 131 -19.66 -2.22 12.98
N HIS A 132 -19.74 -1.72 14.20
CA HIS A 132 -21.02 -1.25 14.75
C HIS A 132 -21.56 -0.16 13.82
N SER A 133 -22.48 -0.54 12.95
CA SER A 133 -23.50 0.35 12.41
C SER A 133 -24.15 1.02 13.61
N THR A 134 -23.80 2.27 13.88
CA THR A 134 -24.59 3.09 14.80
C THR A 134 -25.44 4.01 13.92
N VAL A 135 -26.73 3.79 14.10
CA VAL A 135 -27.93 4.46 13.58
C VAL A 135 -27.81 5.98 13.59
#